data_AF-A0A2W6WY88-F1
#
_entry.id   AF-A0A2W6WY88-F1
#
_cell.length_a   1.000
_cell.length_b   1.000
_cell.length_c   1.000
_cell.angle_alpha   90.00
_cell.angle_beta   90.00
_cell.angle_gamma   90.00
#
_symmetry.space_group_name_H-M   'P 1'
#
loop_
_entity.id
_entity.type
_entity.pdbx_description
1 polymer ?
#
loop_
_entity_poly.entity_id
_entity_poly.type
_entity_poly.pdbx_seq_one_letter_code
_entity_poly.pdbx_strand_id
1 'polypeptide(L)' 'MLMQGILPIIPPKANRREPIPCDFCRYRDRNRIARMFGQLKQFRRIATCYDKTALSFASFLNLAAIRKWLPHFVNAA' A
#
# COMPACT_ATOMS: atom_id res chain seq x y z
N MET A 1 6.01 11.61 13.17
CA MET A 1 4.72 12.00 12.56
C MET A 1 4.36 13.46 12.87
N LEU A 2 4.35 13.91 14.13
CA LEU A 2 4.00 15.31 14.47
C LEU A 2 5.04 16.37 14.05
N MET A 3 6.29 15.98 13.81
CA MET A 3 7.38 16.91 13.46
C MET A 3 7.47 17.27 11.97
N GLN A 4 6.61 16.73 11.10
CA GLN A 4 6.65 16.97 9.65
C GLN A 4 5.33 17.49 9.04
N GLY A 5 4.43 18.02 9.87
CA GLY A 5 3.13 18.53 9.39
C GLY A 5 2.17 17.47 8.84
N ILE A 6 2.48 16.18 9.03
CA ILE A 6 1.64 15.07 8.60
C ILE A 6 0.56 14.85 9.67
N LEU A 7 -0.69 15.18 9.31
CA LEU A 7 -1.84 14.93 10.18
C LEU A 7 -2.12 13.42 10.27
N PRO A 8 -2.20 12.82 11.46
CA PRO A 8 -2.54 11.41 11.60
C PRO A 8 -4.02 11.20 11.30
N ILE A 9 -4.33 10.61 10.13
CA ILE A 9 -5.69 10.23 9.74
C ILE A 9 -5.92 8.77 10.11
N ILE A 10 -6.01 8.49 11.41
CA ILE A 10 -6.26 7.16 11.96
C ILE A 10 -7.55 7.23 12.78
N PRO A 11 -8.58 6.43 12.44
CA PRO A 11 -9.82 6.41 13.21
C PRO A 11 -9.54 6.04 14.67
N PRO A 12 -10.20 6.73 15.62
CA PRO A 12 -10.12 6.34 17.02
C PRO A 12 -10.72 4.94 17.20
N LYS A 13 -10.23 4.20 18.20
CA LYS A 13 -10.83 2.92 18.60
C LYS A 13 -12.26 3.17 19.07
N ALA A 14 -13.19 2.28 18.73
CA ALA A 14 -14.62 2.42 19.07
C ALA A 14 -14.88 2.63 20.58
N ASN A 15 -14.04 2.04 21.45
CA ASN A 15 -14.20 2.10 22.90
C ASN A 15 -13.46 3.29 23.55
N ARG A 16 -13.02 4.28 22.77
CA ARG A 16 -12.30 5.44 23.29
C ARG A 16 -13.28 6.41 23.96
N ARG A 17 -13.01 6.78 25.22
CA ARG A 17 -13.86 7.70 26.01
C ARG A 17 -13.90 9.12 25.43
N GLU A 18 -12.78 9.58 24.89
CA GLU A 18 -12.64 10.90 24.28
C GLU A 18 -12.46 10.74 22.76
N PRO A 19 -13.48 11.12 21.96
CA PRO A 19 -13.40 11.09 20.50
C PRO A 19 -12.32 12.03 20.00
N ILE A 20 -11.46 11.54 19.10
CA ILE A 20 -10.51 12.39 18.36
C ILE A 20 -11.15 12.74 17.02
N PRO A 21 -11.17 14.02 16.60
CA PRO A 21 -11.64 14.37 15.28
C PRO A 21 -10.79 13.66 14.21
N CYS A 22 -11.46 12.88 13.37
CA CYS A 22 -10.83 12.15 12.27
C CYS A 22 -11.59 12.45 10.97
N ASP A 23 -10.85 12.79 9.92
CA ASP A 23 -11.40 12.98 8.58
C ASP A 23 -11.62 11.61 7.94
N PHE A 24 -12.83 11.07 8.08
CA PHE A 24 -13.20 9.76 7.53
C PHE A 24 -13.24 9.76 5.99
N CYS A 25 -13.48 10.91 5.36
CA CYS A 25 -13.44 11.04 3.91
C CYS A 25 -12.02 10.81 3.41
N ARG A 26 -11.02 11.48 4.01
CA ARG A 26 -9.60 11.23 3.70
C ARG A 26 -9.14 9.84 4.14
N TYR A 27 -9.65 9.32 5.26
CA TYR A 27 -9.31 7.95 5.69
C TYR A 27 -9.69 6.89 4.63
N ARG A 28 -10.78 7.11 3.87
CA ARG A 28 -11.24 6.20 2.82
C ARG A 28 -10.19 5.98 1.74
N ASP A 29 -9.36 6.99 1.43
CA ASP A 29 -8.33 6.89 0.39
C ASP A 29 -7.26 5.86 0.74
N ARG A 30 -7.04 5.59 2.04
CA ARG A 30 -6.16 4.50 2.50
C ARG A 30 -6.56 3.14 1.91
N ASN A 31 -7.85 2.91 1.66
CA ASN A 31 -8.31 1.65 1.07
C ASN A 31 -7.73 1.42 -0.34
N ARG A 32 -7.52 2.48 -1.13
CA ARG A 32 -6.93 2.36 -2.47
C ARG A 32 -5.50 1.83 -2.39
N ILE A 33 -4.71 2.40 -1.47
CA ILE A 33 -3.33 1.99 -1.19
C ILE A 33 -3.29 0.56 -0.66
N ALA A 34 -4.16 0.23 0.31
CA ALA A 34 -4.22 -1.11 0.89
C ALA A 34 -4.58 -2.19 -0.15
N ARG A 35 -5.53 -1.89 -1.06
CA ARG A 35 -5.89 -2.80 -2.16
C ARG A 35 -4.76 -2.98 -3.16
N MET A 36 -4.02 -1.93 -3.49
CA MET A 36 -2.82 -2.02 -4.34
C MET A 36 -1.78 -2.96 -3.71
N PHE A 37 -1.46 -2.80 -2.42
CA PHE A 37 -0.54 -3.71 -1.74
C PHE A 37 -1.09 -5.15 -1.65
N GLY A 38 -2.40 -5.32 -1.47
CA GLY A 38 -3.05 -6.63 -1.53
C GLY A 38 -2.85 -7.32 -2.88
N GLN A 39 -2.95 -6.58 -3.99
CA GLN A 39 -2.68 -7.09 -5.34
C GLN A 39 -1.19 -7.42 -5.53
N LEU A 40 -0.27 -6.58 -5.06
CA LEU A 40 1.17 -6.88 -5.12
C LEU A 40 1.54 -8.13 -4.31
N LYS A 41 0.84 -8.38 -3.19
CA LYS A 41 1.01 -9.58 -2.38
C LYS A 41 0.38 -10.85 -2.97
N GLN A 42 -0.30 -10.79 -4.11
CA GLN A 42 -0.68 -12.01 -4.85
C GLN A 42 0.55 -12.73 -5.40
N PHE A 43 1.62 -11.98 -5.69
CA PHE A 43 2.90 -12.56 -6.08
C PHE A 43 3.59 -13.13 -4.83
N ARG A 44 3.60 -14.47 -4.70
CA ARG A 44 4.19 -15.18 -3.55
C ARG A 44 5.58 -14.67 -3.17
N ARG A 45 6.45 -14.45 -4.17
CA ARG A 45 7.82 -13.92 -3.97
C ARG A 45 7.84 -12.59 -3.20
N ILE A 46 6.93 -11.68 -3.54
CA ILE A 46 6.78 -10.37 -2.89
C ILE A 46 6.14 -10.55 -1.51
N ALA A 47 5.10 -11.37 -1.41
CA ALA A 47 4.38 -11.59 -0.15
C ALA A 47 5.26 -12.17 0.96
N THR A 48 6.16 -13.11 0.59
CA THR A 48 7.05 -13.78 1.54
C THR A 48 8.39 -13.08 1.69
N CYS A 49 8.67 -11.99 0.95
CA CYS A 49 9.98 -11.35 0.88
C CYS A 49 11.13 -12.37 0.70
N TYR A 50 11.00 -13.28 -0.26
CA TYR A 50 11.92 -14.42 -0.41
C TYR A 50 13.34 -14.00 -0.86
N ASP A 51 13.46 -12.82 -1.44
CA ASP A 51 14.71 -12.26 -1.94
C ASP A 51 15.71 -11.95 -0.83
N LYS A 52 16.94 -12.45 -0.94
CA LYS A 52 18.01 -12.23 0.06
C LYS A 52 18.51 -10.80 0.12
N THR A 53 18.43 -10.05 -1.00
CA THR A 53 18.93 -8.69 -1.09
C THR A 53 17.80 -7.70 -1.29
N ALA A 54 17.92 -6.53 -0.68
CA ALA A 54 16.97 -5.43 -0.85
C ALA A 54 16.83 -5.03 -2.33
N LEU A 55 17.94 -5.06 -3.09
CA LEU A 55 17.94 -4.75 -4.51
C LEU A 55 17.11 -5.75 -5.33
N SER A 56 17.27 -7.06 -5.08
CA SER A 56 16.50 -8.09 -5.77
C SER A 56 15.01 -7.93 -5.45
N PHE A 57 14.66 -7.77 -4.16
CA PHE A 57 13.29 -7.53 -3.74
C PHE A 57 12.68 -6.30 -4.42
N ALA A 58 13.39 -5.17 -4.41
CA ALA A 58 12.95 -3.94 -5.04
C ALA A 58 12.76 -4.09 -6.56
N SER A 59 13.64 -4.85 -7.22
CA SER A 59 13.54 -5.12 -8.66
C SER A 59 12.25 -5.88 -9.00
N PHE A 60 11.94 -6.95 -8.25
CA PHE A 60 10.69 -7.71 -8.44
C PHE A 60 9.45 -6.90 -8.05
N LEU A 61 9.55 -6.06 -7.01
CA LEU A 61 8.47 -5.16 -6.62
C LEU A 61 8.16 -4.15 -7.74
N ASN A 62 9.19 -3.57 -8.36
CA ASN A 62 9.05 -2.64 -9.48
C ASN A 62 8.44 -3.34 -10.70
N LEU A 63 8.89 -4.57 -11.03
CA LEU A 63 8.30 -5.36 -12.12
C LEU A 63 6.81 -5.64 -11.89
N ALA A 64 6.42 -6.03 -10.68
CA ALA A 64 5.02 -6.26 -10.34
C ALA A 64 4.18 -4.97 -10.39
N ALA A 65 4.76 -3.84 -9.97
CA ALA A 65 4.10 -2.53 -10.08
C ALA A 65 3.89 -2.12 -11.54
N ILE A 66 4.91 -2.27 -12.39
CA ILE A 66 4.82 -1.99 -13.84
C ILE A 66 3.77 -2.89 -14.50
N ARG A 67 3.79 -4.19 -14.18
CA ARG A 67 2.79 -5.17 -14.65
C ARG A 67 1.36 -4.78 -14.30
N LYS A 68 1.17 -4.15 -13.13
CA LYS A 68 -0.13 -3.69 -12.65
C LYS A 68 -0.55 -2.35 -13.28
N TRP A 69 0.41 -1.49 -13.60
CA TRP A 69 0.20 -0.17 -14.18
C TRP A 69 -0.12 -0.22 -15.67
N LEU A 70 0.57 -1.06 -16.43
CA LEU A 70 0.38 -1.18 -17.87
C LEU A 70 -0.96 -1.87 -18.20
N PRO A 71 -1.76 -1.31 -19.13
CA PRO A 71 -2.98 -1.96 -19.62
C PRO A 71 -2.67 -3.24 -20.39
N HIS A 72 -1.58 -3.23 -21.17
CA HIS A 72 -1.05 -4.37 -21.91
C HIS A 72 0.43 -4.53 -21.55
N PHE A 73 0.76 -5.62 -20.86
CA PHE A 73 2.14 -5.88 -20.41
C PHE A 73 3.01 -6.55 -21.49
N VAL A 74 2.36 -7.21 -22.45
CA VAL A 74 2.99 -7.83 -23.61
C VAL A 74 2.25 -7.30 -24.83
N ASN A 75 2.93 -7.19 -25.98
CA ASN A 75 2.25 -6.92 -27.26
C ASN A 75 1.14 -7.97 -27.44
N ALA A 76 -0.10 -7.56 -27.22
CA ALA A 76 -1.26 -8.28 -27.68
C ALA A 76 -1.28 -8.06 -29.20
N ALA A 77 -0.95 -9.12 -29.95
CA ALA A 77 -1.10 -9.15 -31.40
C ALA A 77 -2.57 -9.08 -31.80
#